data_AF-A0A3M1K8R4-F1
#
_entry.id   AF-A0A3M1K8R4-F1
#
_cell.length_a   1.000
_cell.length_b   1.000
_cell.length_c   1.000
_cell.angle_alpha   90.00
_cell.angle_beta   90.00
_cell.angle_gamma   90.00
#
_symmetry.space_group_name_H-M   'P 1'
#
loop_
_entity.id
_entity.type
_entity.pdbx_description
1 polymer ?
#
loop_
_entity_poly.entity_id
_entity_poly.type
_entity_poly.pdbx_seq_one_letter_code
_entity_poly.pdbx_strand_id
1 'polypeptide(L)' 'MSEQPTVPSEVFRPGRGQDARGIDRELIRWFRTLTPAERLRVTQNNANAILKLRRGVRRTRSD' A
#
# COMPACT_ATOMS: atom_id res chain seq x y z
N MET A 1 5.86 9.67 31.63
CA MET A 1 6.37 10.06 30.31
C MET A 1 6.22 8.85 29.41
N SER A 2 5.29 8.88 28.45
CA SER A 2 5.12 7.78 27.50
C SER A 2 6.05 8.05 26.32
N GLU A 3 7.15 7.30 26.23
CA GLU A 3 7.98 7.29 25.03
C GLU A 3 7.15 6.69 23.89
N GLN A 4 6.68 7.54 22.98
CA GLN A 4 6.13 7.07 21.72
C GLN A 4 7.28 6.40 20.96
N PRO A 5 7.09 5.18 20.41
CA PRO A 5 8.11 4.58 19.57
C PRO A 5 8.36 5.51 18.39
N THR A 6 9.59 6.00 18.28
CA THR A 6 10.07 6.77 17.12
C THR A 6 10.06 5.83 15.92
N VAL A 7 8.91 5.74 15.24
CA VAL A 7 8.81 5.08 13.93
C VAL A 7 9.77 5.81 12.99
N PRO A 8 10.81 5.11 12.44
CA PRO A 8 11.71 5.74 11.49
C PRO A 8 10.90 6.31 10.34
N SER A 9 11.07 7.61 10.11
CA SER A 9 10.34 8.43 9.15
C SER A 9 10.64 8.13 7.69
N GLU A 10 11.09 6.92 7.35
CA GLU A 10 10.91 6.36 6.00
C GLU A 10 9.43 6.00 5.82
N VAL A 11 8.61 7.04 5.85
CA VAL A 11 7.24 7.00 5.37
C VAL A 11 7.35 6.65 3.88
N PHE A 12 7.11 5.39 3.55
CA PHE A 12 7.02 4.92 2.18
C PHE A 12 6.18 5.90 1.36
N ARG A 13 6.79 6.51 0.34
CA ARG A 13 6.12 7.45 -0.57
C ARG A 13 5.89 6.74 -1.91
N PRO A 14 4.69 6.19 -2.16
CA PRO A 14 4.40 5.52 -3.42
C PRO A 14 4.63 6.47 -4.61
N GLY A 15 5.22 5.96 -5.68
CA GLY A 15 5.35 6.68 -6.95
C GLY A 15 6.61 7.52 -7.16
N ARG A 16 7.55 7.58 -6.20
CA ARG A 16 8.83 8.30 -6.40
C ARG A 16 9.94 7.45 -7.06
N GLY A 17 9.74 6.14 -7.20
CA GLY A 17 10.74 5.19 -7.72
C GLY A 17 10.22 4.20 -8.77
N GLN A 18 9.23 4.59 -9.57
CA GLN A 18 8.69 3.75 -10.65
C GLN A 18 9.67 3.66 -11.83
N ASP A 19 9.93 2.45 -12.32
CA ASP A 19 10.70 2.28 -13.56
C ASP A 19 9.83 2.57 -14.81
N ALA A 20 10.43 2.56 -16.01
CA ALA A 20 9.73 2.83 -17.27
C ALA A 20 8.54 1.89 -17.56
N ARG A 21 8.38 0.81 -16.79
CA ARG A 21 7.27 -0.14 -16.88
C ARG A 21 6.21 0.10 -15.80
N GLY A 22 6.34 1.18 -15.03
CA GLY A 22 5.47 1.52 -13.91
C GLY A 22 5.72 0.67 -12.66
N ILE A 23 6.80 -0.11 -12.60
CA ILE A 23 7.09 -0.95 -11.44
C ILE A 23 7.72 -0.09 -10.34
N ASP A 24 7.03 0.05 -9.23
CA ASP A 24 7.54 0.74 -8.04
C ASP A 24 8.51 -0.17 -7.28
N ARG A 25 9.82 0.05 -7.50
CA ARG A 25 10.87 -0.76 -6.88
C ARG A 25 11.02 -0.48 -5.38
N GLU A 26 10.67 0.72 -4.94
CA GLU A 26 10.69 1.09 -3.53
C GLU A 26 9.57 0.40 -2.77
N LEU A 27 8.38 0.29 -3.37
CA LEU A 27 7.27 -0.50 -2.84
C LEU A 27 7.68 -1.96 -2.66
N ILE A 28 8.35 -2.55 -3.65
CA ILE A 28 8.82 -3.94 -3.57
C ILE A 28 9.86 -4.10 -2.46
N ARG A 29 10.83 -3.19 -2.36
CA ARG A 29 11.85 -3.22 -1.30
C ARG A 29 11.22 -3.13 0.09
N TRP A 30 10.33 -2.16 0.30
CA TRP A 30 9.59 -2.02 1.54
C TRP A 30 8.73 -3.25 1.84
N PHE A 31 7.98 -3.78 0.88
CA PHE A 31 7.12 -4.96 1.11
C PHE A 31 7.94 -6.20 1.53
N ARG A 32 9.21 -6.27 1.11
CA ARG A 32 10.12 -7.35 1.49
C ARG A 32 10.60 -7.24 2.95
N THR A 33 10.62 -6.06 3.56
CA THR A 33 11.04 -5.90 4.98
C THR A 33 9.97 -6.34 5.98
N LEU A 34 8.72 -6.47 5.54
CA LEU A 34 7.60 -6.85 6.38
C LEU A 34 7.68 -8.31 6.86
N THR A 35 7.16 -8.58 8.06
CA THR A 35 6.92 -9.95 8.53
C THR A 35 5.81 -10.64 7.72
N PRO A 36 5.68 -11.98 7.77
CA PRO A 36 4.59 -12.68 7.09
C PRO A 36 3.19 -12.18 7.48
N ALA A 37 2.95 -11.91 8.77
CA ALA A 37 1.68 -11.40 9.26
C ALA A 37 1.37 -9.98 8.74
N GLU A 38 2.38 -9.11 8.69
CA GLU A 38 2.23 -7.76 8.15
C GLU A 38 2.00 -7.76 6.64
N ARG A 39 2.71 -8.61 5.89
CA ARG A 39 2.45 -8.80 4.46
C ARG A 39 1.01 -9.24 4.20
N LEU A 40 0.51 -10.19 4.98
CA LEU A 40 -0.88 -10.64 4.87
C LEU A 40 -1.86 -9.48 5.10
N ARG A 41 -1.68 -8.71 6.18
CA ARG A 41 -2.51 -7.54 6.50
C ARG A 41 -2.50 -6.49 5.39
N VAL A 42 -1.32 -6.12 4.88
CA VAL A 42 -1.19 -5.14 3.79
C VAL A 42 -1.87 -5.64 2.51
N THR A 43 -1.70 -6.91 2.19
CA THR A 43 -2.30 -7.52 0.98
C THR A 43 -3.83 -7.55 1.07
N GLN A 44 -4.37 -7.93 2.23
CA GLN A 44 -5.81 -7.90 2.50
C GLN A 44 -6.39 -6.49 2.37
N ASN A 45 -5.71 -5.49 2.93
CA ASN A 45 -6.11 -4.09 2.82
C ASN A 45 -6.15 -3.62 1.35
N ASN A 46 -5.11 -3.95 0.58
CA ASN A 46 -5.05 -3.61 -0.84
C ASN A 46 -6.15 -4.31 -1.65
N ALA A 47 -6.38 -5.60 -1.42
CA ALA A 47 -7.46 -6.34 -2.08
C ALA A 47 -8.83 -5.71 -1.79
N ASN A 48 -9.09 -5.36 -0.52
CA ASN A 48 -10.32 -4.69 -0.11
C ASN A 48 -10.48 -3.31 -0.78
N ALA A 49 -9.40 -2.53 -0.87
CA ALA A 49 -9.42 -1.24 -1.55
C ALA A 49 -9.77 -1.38 -3.05
N ILE A 50 -9.15 -2.35 -3.75
CA ILE A 50 -9.44 -2.63 -5.16
C ILE A 50 -10.90 -3.04 -5.35
N LEU A 51 -11.44 -3.90 -4.48
CA LEU A 51 -12.84 -4.31 -4.53
C LEU A 51 -13.79 -3.12 -4.30
N LYS A 52 -13.48 -2.24 -3.33
CA LYS A 52 -14.26 -1.02 -3.08
C LYS A 52 -14.24 -0.06 -4.27
N LEU A 53 -13.07 0.19 -4.85
CA LEU A 53 -12.92 1.03 -6.04
C LEU A 53 -13.71 0.47 -7.22
N ARG A 54 -13.62 -0.84 -7.48
CA ARG A 54 -14.41 -1.51 -8.53
C ARG A 54 -15.91 -1.41 -8.30
N ARG A 55 -16.38 -1.52 -7.05
CA ARG A 55 -17.79 -1.34 -6.70
C ARG A 55 -18.24 0.13 -6.85
N GLY A 56 -17.39 1.09 -6.51
CA GLY A 56 -17.65 2.52 -6.72
C GLY A 56 -17.79 2.87 -8.19
N VAL A 57 -16.87 2.39 -9.03
CA VAL A 57 -16.93 2.57 -10.50
C VAL A 57 -18.20 1.97 -11.13
N ARG A 58 -18.72 0.87 -10.57
CA ARG A 58 -20.00 0.31 -11.04
C ARG A 58 -21.19 1.22 -10.69
N ARG A 59 -21.19 1.86 -9.52
CA ARG A 59 -22.29 2.76 -9.14
C ARG A 59 -22.29 4.06 -9.93
N THR A 60 -21.12 4.62 -10.25
CA THR A 60 -21.02 5.86 -11.04
C THR A 60 -21.35 5.69 -12.52
N ARG A 61 -21.52 4.45 -13.01
CA ARG A 61 -21.87 4.15 -14.41
C ARG A 61 -23.36 3.82 -14.59
N SER A 62 -24.15 3.91 -13.51
CA SER A 62 -25.60 3.65 -13.51
C SER A 62 -26.46 4.92 -13.48
N ASP A 63 -25.84 6.10 -13.69
CA ASP A 63 -26.54 7.38 -13.91
C ASP A 63 -26.46 7.78 -15.40
#